data_AF-A0A966Y1W4-F1
#
_entry.id   AF-A0A966Y1W4-F1
#
_cell.length_a   1.000
_cell.length_b   1.000
_cell.length_c   1.000
_cell.angle_alpha   90.00
_cell.angle_beta   90.00
_cell.angle_gamma   90.00
#
_symmetry.space_group_name_H-M   'P 1'
#
loop_
_entity.id
_entity.type
_entity.pdbx_description
1 polymer ?
#
loop_
_entity_poly.entity_id
_entity_poly.type
_entity_poly.pdbx_seq_one_letter_code
_entity_poly.pdbx_strand_id
1 'polypeptide(L)'
;MRVLLHTPLKPPDSLTPSGDREMARGLARVLRRLGHHVIMPAMSRTTPGVPKADAHLGLEREARRKAARLIDRWKSLPAIAPSSGRSPLPTWC
;
A
#
# COMPACT_ATOMS: atom_id res chain seq x y z
N MET A 1 -15.67 16.81 -6.59
CA MET A 1 -16.27 15.52 -7.02
C MET A 1 -16.16 14.49 -5.90
N ARG A 2 -17.17 13.62 -5.70
CA ARG A 2 -17.17 12.59 -4.64
C ARG A 2 -16.58 11.30 -5.20
N VAL A 3 -15.61 10.71 -4.49
CA VAL A 3 -14.94 9.47 -4.91
C VAL A 3 -15.15 8.40 -3.84
N LEU A 4 -15.71 7.26 -4.24
CA LEU A 4 -15.81 6.06 -3.43
C LEU A 4 -14.62 5.15 -3.78
N LEU A 5 -13.73 4.92 -2.83
CA LEU A 5 -12.62 4.00 -2.97
C LEU A 5 -13.02 2.63 -2.42
N HIS A 6 -13.32 1.69 -3.31
CA HIS A 6 -13.60 0.31 -2.96
C HIS A 6 -12.45 -0.58 -3.45
N THR A 7 -11.60 -1.00 -2.52
CA THR A 7 -10.51 -1.94 -2.76
C THR A 7 -10.47 -2.95 -1.60
N PRO A 8 -9.98 -4.18 -1.82
CA PRO A 8 -9.81 -5.17 -0.75
C PRO A 8 -8.58 -4.83 0.11
N LEU A 9 -8.46 -3.57 0.53
CA LEU A 9 -7.43 -3.12 1.44
C LEU A 9 -7.93 -3.34 2.87
N LYS A 10 -7.02 -3.78 3.74
CA LYS A 10 -7.28 -3.86 5.18
C LYS A 10 -7.78 -2.50 5.68
N PRO A 11 -8.63 -2.47 6.73
CA PRO A 11 -9.20 -1.23 7.24
C PRO A 11 -8.10 -0.17 7.47
N PRO A 12 -8.14 0.97 6.77
CA PRO A 12 -7.06 1.96 6.79
C PRO A 12 -6.89 2.62 8.16
N ASP A 13 -7.96 2.64 8.96
CA ASP A 13 -8.01 3.25 10.29
C ASP A 13 -7.54 2.29 11.39
N SER A 14 -7.25 1.03 11.08
CA SER A 14 -6.71 0.09 12.06
C SER A 14 -5.29 0.48 12.46
N LEU A 15 -5.03 0.49 13.77
CA LEU A 15 -3.73 0.79 14.36
C LEU A 15 -2.64 -0.25 14.03
N THR A 16 -3.03 -1.47 13.65
CA THR A 16 -2.08 -2.51 13.22
C THR A 16 -1.38 -2.10 11.91
N PRO A 17 -0.05 -2.03 11.86
CA PRO A 17 0.68 -1.67 10.65
C PRO A 17 0.49 -2.70 9.53
N SER A 18 0.28 -2.24 8.30
CA SER A 18 0.45 -3.03 7.09
C SER A 18 0.64 -2.15 5.85
N GLY A 19 1.35 -2.65 4.86
CA GLY A 19 1.52 -1.98 3.57
C GLY A 19 0.18 -1.60 2.92
N ASP A 20 -0.81 -2.49 2.95
CA ASP A 20 -2.16 -2.20 2.43
C ASP A 20 -2.79 -0.95 3.04
N ARG A 21 -2.63 -0.76 4.36
CA ARG A 21 -3.19 0.39 5.07
C ARG A 21 -2.42 1.66 4.77
N GLU A 22 -1.11 1.56 4.62
CA GLU A 22 -0.28 2.69 4.24
C GLU A 22 -0.60 3.17 2.82
N MET A 23 -0.75 2.23 1.86
CA MET A 23 -1.19 2.56 0.50
C MET A 23 -2.58 3.20 0.48
N ALA A 24 -3.54 2.64 1.24
CA ALA A 24 -4.89 3.20 1.33
C ALA A 24 -4.86 4.66 1.83
N ARG A 25 -4.10 4.93 2.90
CA ARG A 25 -3.94 6.28 3.45
C ARG A 25 -3.23 7.22 2.47
N GLY A 26 -2.20 6.74 1.77
CA GLY A 26 -1.48 7.51 0.75
C GLY A 26 -2.38 7.92 -0.41
N LEU A 27 -3.14 6.98 -0.95
CA LEU A 27 -4.08 7.23 -2.05
C LEU A 27 -5.17 8.22 -1.64
N ALA A 28 -5.77 8.04 -0.46
CA ALA A 28 -6.74 8.98 0.07
C ALA A 28 -6.16 10.40 0.23
N ARG A 29 -4.90 10.51 0.64
CA ARG A 29 -4.21 11.80 0.80
C ARG A 29 -3.99 12.50 -0.54
N VAL A 30 -3.59 11.76 -1.59
CA VAL A 30 -3.44 12.31 -2.94
C VAL A 30 -4.79 12.78 -3.48
N LEU A 31 -5.84 11.96 -3.39
CA LEU A 31 -7.17 12.30 -3.88
C LEU A 31 -7.75 13.54 -3.18
N ARG A 32 -7.57 13.66 -1.86
CA ARG A 32 -7.96 14.87 -1.11
C ARG A 32 -7.19 16.11 -1.57
N ARG A 33 -5.88 15.98 -1.83
CA ARG A 33 -5.05 17.07 -2.38
C ARG A 33 -5.51 17.54 -3.76
N LEU A 34 -6.07 16.64 -4.56
CA LEU A 34 -6.66 16.95 -5.86
C LEU A 34 -8.09 17.53 -5.76
N GLY A 35 -8.58 17.84 -4.55
CA GLY A 35 -9.91 18.44 -4.34
C GLY A 35 -11.06 17.42 -4.31
N HIS A 36 -10.78 16.12 -4.17
CA HIS A 36 -11.82 15.11 -4.05
C HIS A 36 -12.26 14.92 -2.61
N HIS A 37 -13.57 14.80 -2.41
CA HIS A 37 -14.14 14.36 -1.14
C HIS A 37 -14.11 12.82 -1.09
N VAL A 38 -13.18 12.27 -0.31
CA VAL A 38 -12.94 10.82 -0.20
C VAL A 38 -13.64 10.26 1.04
N ILE A 39 -14.56 9.31 0.81
CA ILE A 39 -15.20 8.52 1.85
C ILE A 39 -14.57 7.12 1.82
N MET A 40 -14.02 6.69 2.96
CA MET A 40 -13.46 5.35 3.14
C MET A 40 -14.41 4.58 4.08
N PRO A 41 -15.45 3.91 3.56
CA PRO A 41 -16.37 3.18 4.41
C PRO A 41 -15.65 2.03 5.11
N ALA A 42 -15.93 1.85 6.40
CA ALA A 42 -15.43 0.74 7.18
C ALA A 42 -15.97 -0.58 6.60
N MET A 43 -15.10 -1.31 5.91
CA MET A 43 -15.28 -2.71 5.51
C MET A 43 -16.47 -2.96 4.58
N SER A 44 -16.20 -3.05 3.27
CA SER A 44 -16.97 -4.00 2.46
C SER A 44 -16.47 -5.39 2.84
N ARG A 45 -17.21 -6.08 3.69
CA ARG A 45 -16.94 -7.46 4.11
C ARG A 45 -17.22 -8.42 2.96
N THR A 46 -16.41 -8.38 1.91
CA THR A 46 -16.23 -9.57 1.07
C THR A 46 -15.24 -10.45 1.82
N THR A 47 -15.75 -11.31 2.69
CA THR A 47 -14.96 -12.40 3.27
C THR A 47 -14.62 -13.33 2.11
N PRO A 48 -13.37 -13.42 1.64
CA PRO A 48 -13.01 -14.53 0.78
C PRO A 48 -13.20 -15.76 1.67
N GLY A 49 -14.05 -16.71 1.26
CA GLY A 49 -14.19 -17.97 1.98
C GLY A 49 -12.79 -18.57 2.23
N VAL A 50 -12.58 -19.13 3.44
CA VAL A 50 -11.28 -19.72 3.79
C VAL A 50 -10.92 -20.77 2.72
N PRO A 51 -9.85 -20.57 1.94
CA PRO A 51 -9.47 -21.54 0.92
C PRO A 51 -9.09 -22.85 1.59
N LYS A 52 -9.35 -23.98 0.92
CA LYS A 52 -8.91 -25.31 1.39
C LYS A 52 -7.44 -25.26 1.79
N ALA A 53 -7.08 -25.92 2.90
CA ALA A 53 -5.75 -25.80 3.51
C ALA A 53 -4.60 -26.02 2.51
N ASP A 54 -4.72 -27.00 1.61
CA ASP A 54 -3.70 -27.27 0.59
C ASP A 54 -3.52 -26.13 -0.41
N ALA A 55 -4.62 -25.49 -0.81
CA ALA A 55 -4.59 -24.33 -1.69
C ALA A 55 -3.96 -23.12 -0.97
N HIS A 56 -4.22 -22.96 0.32
CA HIS A 56 -3.58 -21.93 1.15
C HIS A 56 -2.06 -22.16 1.26
N LEU A 57 -1.64 -23.38 1.57
CA LEU A 57 -0.22 -23.75 1.67
C LEU A 57 0.52 -23.64 0.33
N GLY A 58 -0.16 -23.91 -0.78
CA GLY A 58 0.37 -23.69 -2.13
C GLY A 58 0.62 -22.20 -2.40
N LEU A 59 -0.38 -21.36 -2.13
CA LEU A 59 -0.33 -19.91 -2.27
C LEU A 59 0.77 -19.30 -1.39
N GLU A 60 0.88 -19.75 -0.14
CA GLU A 60 1.89 -19.26 0.82
C GLU A 60 3.31 -19.57 0.32
N ARG A 61 3.56 -20.79 -0.16
CA ARG A 61 4.86 -21.18 -0.73
C ARG A 61 5.22 -20.32 -1.94
N GLU A 62 4.26 -20.04 -2.82
CA GLU A 62 4.48 -19.18 -3.98
C GLU A 62 4.77 -17.73 -3.58
N ALA A 63 4.00 -17.20 -2.63
CA ALA A 63 4.19 -15.86 -2.08
C ALA A 63 5.57 -15.69 -1.45
N ARG A 64 6.02 -16.67 -0.64
CA ARG A 64 7.38 -16.68 -0.05
C ARG A 64 8.48 -16.67 -1.11
N ARG A 65 8.34 -17.47 -2.18
CA ARG A 65 9.29 -17.46 -3.31
C ARG A 65 9.33 -16.10 -4.01
N LYS A 66 8.17 -15.47 -4.26
CA LYS A 66 8.09 -14.12 -4.86
C LYS A 66 8.73 -13.07 -3.96
N ALA A 67 8.43 -13.10 -2.66
CA ALA A 67 8.98 -12.18 -1.68
C ALA A 67 10.51 -12.28 -1.59
N ALA A 68 11.06 -13.51 -1.51
CA ALA A 68 12.51 -13.73 -1.49
C ALA A 68 13.20 -13.09 -2.71
N ARG A 69 12.68 -13.34 -3.92
CA ARG A 69 13.22 -12.72 -5.15
C ARG A 69 13.18 -11.20 -5.13
N LEU A 70 12.10 -10.60 -4.62
CA LEU A 70 11.98 -9.15 -4.51
C LEU A 70 12.96 -8.57 -3.50
N ILE A 71 13.15 -9.24 -2.36
CA ILE A 71 14.12 -8.85 -1.32
C ILE A 71 15.55 -8.94 -1.86
N ASP A 72 15.90 -10.03 -2.55
CA ASP A 72 17.23 -10.19 -3.14
C ASP A 72 17.49 -9.11 -4.19
N ARG A 73 16.50 -8.85 -5.06
CA ARG A 73 16.58 -7.74 -6.02
C ARG A 73 16.77 -6.40 -5.32
N TRP A 74 16.00 -6.11 -4.27
CA TRP A 74 16.12 -4.87 -3.52
C TRP A 74 17.51 -4.70 -2.90
N LYS A 75 18.05 -5.76 -2.28
CA LYS A 75 19.41 -5.76 -1.72
C LYS A 75 20.50 -5.58 -2.77
N SER A 76 20.25 -6.03 -4.01
CA SER A 76 21.18 -5.84 -5.14
C SER A 76 21.12 -4.45 -5.76
N LEU A 77 20.09 -3.64 -5.43
CA LEU A 77 20.05 -2.27 -5.92
C LEU A 77 21.20 -1.48 -5.27
N PRO A 78 21.94 -0.67 -6.05
CA PRO A 78 22.93 0.22 -5.47
C PRO A 78 22.25 1.13 -4.46
N ALA A 79 22.92 1.38 -3.32
CA ALA A 79 22.45 2.35 -2.36
C ALA A 79 22.22 3.68 -3.09
N ILE A 80 20.99 4.18 -3.06
CA ILE A 80 20.70 5.52 -3.56
C ILE A 80 21.47 6.46 -2.63
N ALA A 81 22.65 6.89 -3.05
CA ALA A 81 23.32 8.02 -2.43
C ALA A 81 22.33 9.20 -2.57
N PRO A 82 22.00 9.92 -1.48
CA PRO A 82 21.20 11.11 -1.63
C PRO A 82 21.95 11.99 -2.62
N SER A 83 21.32 12.28 -3.76
CA SER A 83 21.83 13.28 -4.69
C SER A 83 22.08 14.52 -3.85
N SER A 84 23.33 14.96 -3.75
CA SER A 84 23.73 16.25 -3.19
C SER A 84 23.25 17.38 -4.13
N GLY A 85 21.99 17.33 -4.52
CA GLY A 85 21.26 18.36 -5.23
C GLY A 85 20.64 19.27 -4.19
N ARG A 86 21.36 20.32 -3.85
CA ARG A 86 20.82 21.51 -3.20
C ARG A 86 19.73 22.08 -4.11
N SER A 87 18.49 21.64 -3.95
CA SER A 87 17.32 22.31 -4.54
C SER A 87 16.85 23.36 -3.53
N PRO A 88 16.78 24.66 -3.90
CA PRO A 88 16.18 25.65 -3.03
C PRO A 88 14.69 25.31 -2.87
N LEU A 89 14.24 25.18 -1.63
CA LEU A 89 12.82 25.05 -1.30
C LEU A 89 12.09 26.28 -1.86
N PRO A 90 10.88 26.15 -2.45
CA PRO A 90 10.07 27.31 -2.75
C PRO A 90 9.64 27.96 -1.43
N THR A 91 10.06 29.19 -1.21
CA THR A 91 9.53 30.06 -0.16
C THR A 91 8.07 30.34 -0.48
N TRP A 92 7.18 29.80 0.33
CA TRP A 92 5.77 30.20 0.35
C TRP A 92 5.67 31.46 1.21
N CYS A 93 5.44 32.61 0.55
CA CYS A 93 4.82 33.77 1.17
C CYS A 93 3.30 33.57 1.21
#